data_AF-A0A9D8NRL4-F1
#
_entry.id   AF-A0A9D8NRL4-F1
#
_cell.length_a   1.000
_cell.length_b   1.000
_cell.length_c   1.000
_cell.angle_alpha   90.00
_cell.angle_beta   90.00
_cell.angle_gamma   90.00
#
_symmetry.space_group_name_H-M   'P 1'
#
loop_
_entity.id
_entity.type
_entity.pdbx_description
1 polymer ?
#
loop_
_entity_poly.entity_id
_entity_poly.type
_entity_poly.pdbx_seq_one_letter_code
_entity_poly.pdbx_strand_id
1 'polypeptide(L)'
;MRSVRNGSNGGFRRRRAERRAVGGRMQAKPRASSRATARMSQTQHQSRFGALLLFGAITTSALGGGAAPAQLAYLKASNTDALDLFGSSVGVSGDTAVVGAYMEDSSATGVNGNDADDSASNSGAAYVFVRKGGAWTQQAYLKASNAQANDWFGYAVAISGDTIVVGARLEDGSATGVNGDETSNGASSSGAAYVFVRDGDAWTQQAYLKASNTGAVDVFGSSVAIDGDTIVVGAYGEDSSSPGVNGDQSSNGALSSGAAYVFVREGGAWSQQAYLKASNPGAGDDVGWSVAVSGDTVVVGAIKEDSSATGVNGDQGSDGTTDSGAAYVFVRNGGEWSQQAYLKPSNTGATDWFGYSVGVSGDSVVAGSPREDSSAVGVNGDQANDGALDSGAAYVFVRDGDAWTQQAYLKSSNSEIGDTFGSTASIDGDALVVGANYEDGGATGVNGNEGDNGALDAGAAYAFVRDGNSWGQLAYLKASNTGAGDWFGFSVAVVGGTVIVGASHESSGATGVDGNQADDSLLHAGATYVFDLGIATAIPGDLNDDGVVDGDDLGTLLGQWGDCAECSADFNDDGVVDGNDLGALLGNWS
;
A
#
# COMPACT_ATOMS: atom_id res chain seq x y z
N MET A 1 64.23 40.50 22.00
CA MET A 1 64.30 41.81 22.68
C MET A 1 62.87 42.39 22.80
N ARG A 2 62.67 43.47 23.59
CA ARG A 2 61.55 44.47 23.62
C ARG A 2 60.43 44.36 22.55
N SER A 3 59.16 44.72 22.75
CA SER A 3 58.29 45.22 23.87
C SER A 3 56.81 45.23 23.31
N VAL A 4 55.66 45.43 23.98
CA VAL A 4 55.17 46.54 24.84
C VAL A 4 53.92 46.08 25.67
N ARG A 5 53.69 46.79 26.78
CA ARG A 5 52.51 46.87 27.71
C ARG A 5 51.13 46.92 27.01
N ASN A 6 49.96 46.72 27.65
CA ASN A 6 49.50 46.66 29.07
C ASN A 6 48.22 45.76 29.15
N GLY A 7 47.41 45.53 30.20
CA GLY A 7 47.29 46.06 31.58
C GLY A 7 46.24 47.20 31.72
N SER A 8 45.24 47.20 32.62
CA SER A 8 44.68 46.22 33.58
C SER A 8 43.26 46.67 33.97
N ASN A 9 42.37 45.82 34.50
CA ASN A 9 41.04 46.25 34.95
C ASN A 9 40.50 45.43 36.16
N GLY A 10 39.63 46.04 36.98
CA GLY A 10 38.97 45.38 38.12
C GLY A 10 38.38 46.35 39.16
N GLY A 11 37.37 45.92 39.91
CA GLY A 11 36.80 46.69 41.04
C GLY A 11 35.30 46.51 41.28
N PHE A 12 34.93 45.76 42.33
CA PHE A 12 33.55 45.61 42.82
C PHE A 12 32.99 46.90 43.45
N ARG A 13 31.67 47.12 43.38
CA ARG A 13 30.85 47.47 44.57
C ARG A 13 29.33 47.31 44.37
N ARG A 14 28.65 46.91 45.45
CA ARG A 14 27.18 46.76 45.56
C ARG A 14 26.51 48.06 46.05
N ARG A 15 25.19 48.18 45.84
CA ARG A 15 24.27 48.86 46.78
C ARG A 15 23.13 47.92 47.19
N ARG A 16 22.34 48.34 48.18
CA ARG A 16 21.44 47.52 49.00
C ARG A 16 20.09 48.24 49.18
N ALA A 17 19.00 47.50 49.24
CA ALA A 17 17.72 47.92 49.81
C ALA A 17 17.15 46.76 50.65
N GLU A 18 16.30 47.05 51.63
CA GLU A 18 15.96 46.12 52.73
C GLU A 18 14.45 46.01 52.94
N ARG A 19 13.97 44.82 53.34
CA ARG A 19 12.72 44.64 54.11
C ARG A 19 12.87 43.50 55.13
N ARG A 20 12.34 43.71 56.34
CA ARG A 20 12.00 42.67 57.35
C ARG A 20 10.49 42.37 57.20
N ALA A 21 10.00 41.11 57.28
CA ALA A 21 9.83 40.24 58.46
C ALA A 21 8.86 40.86 59.51
N VAL A 22 7.90 40.19 60.17
CA VAL A 22 7.52 38.76 60.39
C VAL A 22 5.97 38.70 60.47
N GLY A 23 5.18 37.63 60.20
CA GLY A 23 5.44 36.23 59.77
C GLY A 23 4.71 35.18 60.65
N GLY A 24 3.84 34.31 60.12
CA GLY A 24 3.12 33.31 60.93
C GLY A 24 2.31 32.24 60.17
N ARG A 25 2.24 31.00 60.71
CA ARG A 25 1.43 29.87 60.22
C ARG A 25 0.02 29.86 60.85
N MET A 26 -1.00 29.39 60.12
CA MET A 26 -1.89 28.31 60.63
C MET A 26 -2.73 27.64 59.51
N GLN A 27 -3.46 26.58 59.86
CA GLN A 27 -4.09 25.62 58.93
C GLN A 27 -5.56 25.93 58.60
N ALA A 28 -6.11 25.19 57.64
CA ALA A 28 -7.44 25.36 57.06
C ALA A 28 -8.61 24.96 57.97
N LYS A 29 -9.80 25.52 57.67
CA LYS A 29 -11.11 24.84 57.81
C LYS A 29 -12.16 25.53 56.91
N PRO A 30 -13.03 24.79 56.21
CA PRO A 30 -14.07 25.37 55.37
C PRO A 30 -15.27 25.88 56.19
N ARG A 31 -16.07 26.77 55.58
CA ARG A 31 -17.41 27.17 56.08
C ARG A 31 -18.39 27.27 54.91
N ALA A 32 -19.60 26.73 55.10
CA ALA A 32 -20.68 26.77 54.13
C ALA A 32 -21.81 27.71 54.57
N SER A 33 -22.21 28.61 53.67
CA SER A 33 -23.51 29.33 53.58
C SER A 33 -23.45 30.20 52.31
N SER A 34 -24.53 30.54 51.61
CA SER A 34 -25.94 30.57 52.01
C SER A 34 -26.88 30.18 50.85
N ARG A 35 -28.18 30.04 51.15
CA ARG A 35 -29.26 29.74 50.18
C ARG A 35 -29.63 30.96 49.33
N ALA A 36 -30.09 30.69 48.11
CA ALA A 36 -31.26 31.35 47.53
C ALA A 36 -32.05 30.31 46.71
N THR A 37 -33.38 30.25 46.88
CA THR A 37 -34.26 29.31 46.17
C THR A 37 -35.30 30.07 45.37
N ALA A 38 -35.39 29.80 44.07
CA ALA A 38 -36.54 30.15 43.25
C ALA A 38 -36.92 28.95 42.37
N ARG A 39 -38.17 28.48 42.48
CA ARG A 39 -38.75 27.53 41.51
C ARG A 39 -39.43 28.33 40.41
N MET A 40 -39.11 28.02 39.17
CA MET A 40 -40.00 28.22 38.04
C MET A 40 -39.91 27.00 37.13
N SER A 41 -41.06 26.43 36.77
CA SER A 41 -41.15 25.30 35.85
C SER A 41 -41.28 25.81 34.42
N GLN A 42 -40.41 25.37 33.53
CA GLN A 42 -40.69 25.39 32.10
C GLN A 42 -40.52 24.00 31.49
N THR A 43 -41.41 23.71 30.56
CA THR A 43 -41.59 22.46 29.82
C THR A 43 -40.35 22.06 29.04
N GLN A 44 -40.12 20.76 28.87
CA GLN A 44 -39.18 20.24 27.88
C GLN A 44 -39.61 20.67 26.48
N HIS A 45 -38.73 21.37 25.76
CA HIS A 45 -38.61 21.24 24.31
C HIS A 45 -37.13 21.00 23.98
N GLN A 46 -36.74 19.73 24.02
CA GLN A 46 -35.48 19.26 23.46
C GLN A 46 -35.59 19.35 21.93
N SER A 47 -35.17 20.48 21.35
CA SER A 47 -35.05 20.63 19.90
C SER A 47 -33.81 19.90 19.39
N ARG A 48 -33.83 18.56 19.45
CA ARG A 48 -32.87 17.71 18.74
C ARG A 48 -33.11 17.87 17.24
N PHE A 49 -32.43 18.83 16.62
CA PHE A 49 -32.03 18.68 15.23
C PHE A 49 -30.96 17.61 15.19
N GLY A 50 -31.38 16.36 14.97
CA GLY A 50 -30.46 15.35 14.48
C GLY A 50 -30.08 15.76 13.07
N ALA A 51 -28.81 16.08 12.85
CA ALA A 51 -28.26 16.06 11.51
C ALA A 51 -28.32 14.60 11.03
N LEU A 52 -29.29 14.29 10.17
CA LEU A 52 -29.28 13.04 9.44
C LEU A 52 -28.17 13.18 8.40
N LEU A 53 -26.97 12.71 8.74
CA LEU A 53 -25.91 12.51 7.76
C LEU A 53 -26.45 11.53 6.72
N LEU A 54 -26.77 12.05 5.53
CA LEU A 54 -26.82 11.22 4.34
C LEU A 54 -25.37 10.85 4.04
N PHE A 55 -24.94 9.71 4.56
CA PHE A 55 -23.94 8.93 3.85
C PHE A 55 -24.47 8.71 2.44
N GLY A 56 -23.60 8.93 1.44
CA GLY A 56 -23.87 8.60 0.05
C GLY A 56 -23.84 7.09 -0.16
N ALA A 57 -24.73 6.36 0.53
CA ALA A 57 -24.89 4.94 0.36
C ALA A 57 -25.36 4.69 -1.07
N ILE A 58 -24.45 4.16 -1.89
CA ILE A 58 -24.73 3.69 -3.25
C ILE A 58 -25.93 2.74 -3.16
N THR A 59 -26.92 2.93 -4.02
CA THR A 59 -28.11 2.09 -3.98
C THR A 59 -27.74 0.65 -4.34
N THR A 60 -28.33 -0.33 -3.64
CA THR A 60 -28.03 -1.77 -3.78
C THR A 60 -28.31 -2.37 -5.17
N SER A 61 -28.63 -1.53 -6.15
CA SER A 61 -28.63 -1.83 -7.58
C SER A 61 -27.22 -2.00 -8.17
N ALA A 62 -26.20 -1.35 -7.61
CA ALA A 62 -24.83 -1.37 -8.14
C ALA A 62 -23.94 -2.51 -7.61
N LEU A 63 -24.53 -3.53 -6.97
CA LEU A 63 -23.80 -4.62 -6.30
C LEU A 63 -24.25 -6.02 -6.75
N GLY A 64 -24.74 -6.18 -7.98
CA GLY A 64 -24.96 -7.49 -8.63
C GLY A 64 -25.81 -8.51 -7.86
N GLY A 65 -26.67 -8.07 -6.91
CA GLY A 65 -27.40 -8.97 -6.01
C GLY A 65 -26.52 -9.83 -5.08
N GLY A 66 -25.24 -9.47 -4.92
CA GLY A 66 -24.19 -10.27 -4.29
C GLY A 66 -24.34 -10.53 -2.78
N ALA A 67 -23.40 -11.30 -2.25
CA ALA A 67 -23.33 -11.62 -0.83
C ALA A 67 -22.97 -10.37 0.01
N ALA A 68 -23.19 -10.44 1.32
CA ALA A 68 -22.64 -9.42 2.23
C ALA A 68 -21.13 -9.67 2.43
N PRO A 69 -20.28 -8.61 2.46
CA PRO A 69 -18.86 -8.72 2.78
C PRO A 69 -18.58 -9.59 4.01
N ALA A 70 -17.64 -10.54 3.89
CA ALA A 70 -17.36 -11.54 4.90
C ALA A 70 -15.90 -12.03 4.88
N GLN A 71 -15.39 -12.47 6.02
CA GLN A 71 -14.09 -13.15 6.11
C GLN A 71 -14.22 -14.60 5.62
N LEU A 72 -13.32 -15.01 4.72
CA LEU A 72 -13.23 -16.37 4.19
C LEU A 72 -12.24 -17.26 4.97
N ALA A 73 -11.10 -16.70 5.41
CA ALA A 73 -10.03 -17.47 6.05
C ALA A 73 -9.08 -16.61 6.90
N TYR A 74 -8.25 -17.29 7.69
CA TYR A 74 -7.12 -16.76 8.44
C TYR A 74 -5.86 -17.59 8.13
N LEU A 75 -4.77 -16.92 7.79
CA LEU A 75 -3.52 -17.50 7.30
C LEU A 75 -2.36 -17.16 8.24
N LYS A 76 -1.51 -18.15 8.50
CA LYS A 76 -0.27 -18.11 9.27
C LYS A 76 0.76 -19.03 8.60
N ALA A 77 2.05 -18.84 8.88
CA ALA A 77 3.11 -19.72 8.38
C ALA A 77 2.96 -21.17 8.89
N SER A 78 3.61 -22.14 8.23
CA SER A 78 3.74 -23.52 8.77
C SER A 78 4.60 -23.55 10.03
N ASN A 79 5.61 -22.68 10.04
CA ASN A 79 6.67 -22.44 11.01
C ASN A 79 6.54 -21.03 11.62
N THR A 80 5.35 -20.67 12.10
CA THR A 80 5.10 -19.38 12.76
C THR A 80 5.98 -19.23 14.01
N ASP A 81 6.94 -18.30 13.99
CA ASP A 81 7.79 -17.96 15.14
C ASP A 81 7.75 -16.46 15.51
N ALA A 82 8.36 -16.10 16.64
CA ALA A 82 8.23 -14.74 17.19
C ALA A 82 9.06 -13.69 16.43
N LEU A 83 8.43 -12.57 16.10
CA LEU A 83 8.96 -11.45 15.31
C LEU A 83 9.17 -11.71 13.81
N ASP A 84 8.65 -12.80 13.23
CA ASP A 84 8.71 -13.08 11.78
C ASP A 84 8.04 -12.01 10.89
N LEU A 85 7.07 -11.29 11.45
CA LEU A 85 6.23 -10.29 10.77
C LEU A 85 5.50 -10.85 9.54
N PHE A 86 4.90 -12.03 9.64
CA PHE A 86 4.06 -12.61 8.59
C PHE A 86 2.87 -11.67 8.27
N GLY A 87 2.63 -11.37 7.00
CA GLY A 87 1.66 -10.33 6.58
C GLY A 87 2.25 -8.92 6.52
N SER A 88 3.58 -8.79 6.60
CA SER A 88 4.30 -7.54 6.33
C SER A 88 4.18 -7.08 4.86
N SER A 89 4.04 -8.02 3.93
CA SER A 89 3.63 -7.74 2.55
C SER A 89 2.69 -8.84 2.04
N VAL A 90 1.75 -8.50 1.15
CA VAL A 90 0.78 -9.44 0.57
C VAL A 90 0.54 -9.16 -0.90
N GLY A 91 0.21 -10.20 -1.67
CA GLY A 91 -0.25 -10.10 -3.05
C GLY A 91 -1.25 -11.21 -3.39
N VAL A 92 -2.13 -11.00 -4.36
CA VAL A 92 -3.17 -11.97 -4.74
C VAL A 92 -3.38 -11.96 -6.26
N SER A 93 -3.63 -13.14 -6.84
CA SER A 93 -4.01 -13.31 -8.24
C SER A 93 -4.90 -14.55 -8.38
N GLY A 94 -6.18 -14.32 -8.66
CA GLY A 94 -7.22 -15.36 -8.63
C GLY A 94 -7.25 -16.12 -7.30
N ASP A 95 -7.27 -17.45 -7.38
CA ASP A 95 -7.25 -18.35 -6.22
C ASP A 95 -5.85 -18.48 -5.55
N THR A 96 -4.83 -17.67 -5.90
CA THR A 96 -3.48 -17.73 -5.29
C THR A 96 -3.14 -16.45 -4.54
N ALA A 97 -2.63 -16.58 -3.32
CA ALA A 97 -2.12 -15.49 -2.50
C ALA A 97 -0.66 -15.74 -2.11
N VAL A 98 0.13 -14.68 -2.01
CA VAL A 98 1.52 -14.69 -1.51
C VAL A 98 1.65 -13.75 -0.32
N VAL A 99 2.35 -14.17 0.72
CA VAL A 99 2.51 -13.43 1.99
C VAL A 99 3.98 -13.39 2.39
N GLY A 100 4.53 -12.21 2.62
CA GLY A 100 5.89 -12.00 3.12
C GLY A 100 6.01 -12.09 4.64
N ALA A 101 7.16 -12.57 5.10
CA ALA A 101 7.62 -12.56 6.49
C ALA A 101 9.12 -12.23 6.50
N TYR A 102 9.46 -10.95 6.32
CA TYR A 102 10.84 -10.55 5.99
C TYR A 102 11.85 -10.67 7.14
N MET A 103 11.36 -10.89 8.36
CA MET A 103 12.19 -11.07 9.55
C MET A 103 12.45 -12.56 9.87
N GLU A 104 11.90 -13.50 9.09
CA GLU A 104 12.06 -14.94 9.35
C GLU A 104 13.55 -15.36 9.36
N ASP A 105 13.91 -16.12 10.39
CA ASP A 105 15.23 -16.68 10.60
C ASP A 105 15.32 -18.02 9.87
N SER A 106 16.10 -18.15 8.77
CA SER A 106 16.43 -19.47 8.20
C SER A 106 17.55 -19.49 7.16
N SER A 107 18.42 -20.52 7.21
CA SER A 107 19.40 -20.81 6.16
C SER A 107 18.84 -21.69 5.03
N ALA A 108 17.55 -22.01 5.06
CA ALA A 108 16.86 -22.65 3.95
C ALA A 108 16.91 -21.79 2.67
N THR A 109 17.02 -22.45 1.51
CA THR A 109 17.20 -21.81 0.20
C THR A 109 16.26 -22.41 -0.85
N GLY A 110 15.81 -21.58 -1.79
CA GLY A 110 14.92 -21.99 -2.88
C GLY A 110 13.48 -22.24 -2.44
N VAL A 111 12.93 -23.42 -2.72
CA VAL A 111 11.50 -23.73 -2.52
C VAL A 111 11.33 -24.98 -1.66
N ASN A 112 10.48 -24.89 -0.64
CA ASN A 112 10.16 -25.97 0.30
C ASN A 112 11.42 -26.58 0.93
N GLY A 113 12.31 -25.71 1.43
CA GLY A 113 13.44 -26.08 2.28
C GLY A 113 13.01 -26.57 3.66
N ASN A 114 13.95 -26.65 4.60
CA ASN A 114 13.65 -27.01 5.98
C ASN A 114 13.13 -25.79 6.74
N ASP A 115 11.82 -25.66 6.87
CA ASP A 115 11.11 -24.56 7.54
C ASP A 115 11.26 -24.58 9.08
N ALA A 116 12.01 -25.54 9.64
CA ALA A 116 12.39 -25.61 11.06
C ALA A 116 13.92 -25.50 11.24
N ASP A 117 14.53 -24.52 10.57
CA ASP A 117 15.95 -24.13 10.73
C ASP A 117 16.04 -22.63 10.94
N ASP A 118 16.43 -22.21 12.14
CA ASP A 118 16.42 -20.81 12.57
C ASP A 118 17.84 -20.19 12.54
N SER A 119 18.74 -20.72 11.70
CA SER A 119 20.19 -20.46 11.83
C SER A 119 20.76 -19.24 11.10
N ALA A 120 19.95 -18.48 10.35
CA ALA A 120 20.36 -17.25 9.67
C ALA A 120 19.34 -16.11 9.86
N SER A 121 19.63 -15.20 10.80
CA SER A 121 18.60 -14.29 11.29
C SER A 121 18.15 -13.17 10.35
N ASN A 122 16.86 -12.85 10.36
CA ASN A 122 16.22 -11.88 9.47
C ASN A 122 16.53 -12.14 7.98
N SER A 123 16.68 -13.41 7.59
CA SER A 123 16.90 -13.79 6.20
C SER A 123 15.64 -13.55 5.34
N GLY A 124 14.47 -13.78 5.96
CA GLY A 124 13.16 -13.55 5.41
C GLY A 124 12.63 -14.68 4.52
N ALA A 125 11.31 -14.81 4.47
CA ALA A 125 10.59 -15.81 3.70
C ALA A 125 9.36 -15.23 2.99
N ALA A 126 8.84 -15.96 2.01
CA ALA A 126 7.50 -15.72 1.44
C ALA A 126 6.72 -17.04 1.35
N TYR A 127 5.43 -16.99 1.67
CA TYR A 127 4.54 -18.15 1.75
C TYR A 127 3.45 -18.05 0.69
N VAL A 128 3.22 -19.14 -0.05
CA VAL A 128 2.20 -19.21 -1.09
C VAL A 128 1.02 -20.03 -0.61
N PHE A 129 -0.18 -19.47 -0.69
CA PHE A 129 -1.44 -20.13 -0.36
C PHE A 129 -2.31 -20.22 -1.62
N VAL A 130 -3.05 -21.32 -1.76
CA VAL A 130 -3.99 -21.55 -2.86
C VAL A 130 -5.36 -21.95 -2.31
N ARG A 131 -6.41 -21.34 -2.85
CA ARG A 131 -7.81 -21.70 -2.59
C ARG A 131 -8.23 -22.83 -3.51
N LYS A 132 -8.87 -23.88 -2.98
CA LYS A 132 -9.34 -25.03 -3.76
C LYS A 132 -10.64 -25.57 -3.18
N GLY A 133 -11.74 -25.41 -3.92
CA GLY A 133 -13.08 -25.77 -3.43
C GLY A 133 -13.52 -24.94 -2.23
N GLY A 134 -13.12 -23.66 -2.18
CA GLY A 134 -13.43 -22.71 -1.10
C GLY A 134 -12.47 -22.71 0.08
N ALA A 135 -11.69 -23.77 0.31
CA ALA A 135 -10.70 -23.84 1.38
C ALA A 135 -9.32 -23.37 0.92
N TRP A 136 -8.60 -22.61 1.75
CA TRP A 136 -7.20 -22.22 1.51
C TRP A 136 -6.22 -23.26 2.07
N THR A 137 -5.09 -23.45 1.40
CA THR A 137 -3.97 -24.28 1.86
C THR A 137 -2.63 -23.70 1.43
N GLN A 138 -1.61 -23.76 2.29
CA GLN A 138 -0.23 -23.44 1.92
C GLN A 138 0.28 -24.42 0.85
N GLN A 139 0.71 -23.90 -0.31
CA GLN A 139 1.28 -24.66 -1.43
C GLN A 139 2.82 -24.62 -1.41
N ALA A 140 3.43 -23.51 -0.96
CA ALA A 140 4.88 -23.36 -0.91
C ALA A 140 5.39 -22.44 0.20
N TYR A 141 6.64 -22.68 0.58
CA TYR A 141 7.55 -21.82 1.35
C TYR A 141 8.70 -21.44 0.41
N LEU A 142 8.93 -20.15 0.22
CA LEU A 142 9.91 -19.58 -0.71
C LEU A 142 11.02 -18.85 0.06
N LYS A 143 12.25 -19.04 -0.40
CA LYS A 143 13.48 -18.45 0.12
C LYS A 143 14.39 -18.07 -1.04
N ALA A 144 15.24 -17.05 -0.86
CA ALA A 144 16.31 -16.75 -1.81
C ALA A 144 17.18 -17.99 -2.07
N SER A 145 17.69 -18.16 -3.29
CA SER A 145 18.66 -19.21 -3.66
C SER A 145 19.99 -19.12 -2.89
N ASN A 146 20.33 -17.91 -2.44
CA ASN A 146 21.56 -17.53 -1.77
C ASN A 146 21.36 -17.03 -0.32
N ALA A 147 20.18 -17.24 0.28
CA ALA A 147 19.72 -16.62 1.52
C ALA A 147 20.78 -16.43 2.63
N GLN A 148 20.99 -15.18 3.03
CA GLN A 148 21.91 -14.77 4.10
C GLN A 148 21.16 -13.99 5.20
N ALA A 149 21.81 -13.86 6.36
CA ALA A 149 21.22 -13.17 7.50
C ALA A 149 21.12 -11.65 7.25
N ASN A 150 19.92 -11.10 7.39
CA ASN A 150 19.52 -9.70 7.18
C ASN A 150 19.31 -9.26 5.71
N ASP A 151 19.15 -10.17 4.75
CA ASP A 151 18.77 -9.81 3.36
C ASP A 151 17.33 -9.27 3.25
N TRP A 152 16.46 -9.66 4.20
CA TRP A 152 15.03 -9.30 4.30
C TRP A 152 14.22 -9.73 3.06
N PHE A 153 14.40 -10.98 2.61
CA PHE A 153 13.60 -11.59 1.54
C PHE A 153 12.11 -11.66 1.96
N GLY A 154 11.19 -11.23 1.10
CA GLY A 154 9.78 -11.11 1.47
C GLY A 154 9.40 -9.74 2.01
N TYR A 155 10.31 -8.76 1.99
CA TYR A 155 9.99 -7.37 2.37
C TYR A 155 8.92 -6.76 1.46
N ALA A 156 8.95 -7.10 0.17
CA ALA A 156 7.87 -6.84 -0.78
C ALA A 156 7.59 -8.11 -1.59
N VAL A 157 6.32 -8.38 -1.89
CA VAL A 157 5.87 -9.49 -2.73
C VAL A 157 4.83 -9.02 -3.74
N ALA A 158 4.83 -9.61 -4.93
CA ALA A 158 3.80 -9.41 -5.94
C ALA A 158 3.57 -10.71 -6.73
N ILE A 159 2.38 -10.87 -7.32
CA ILE A 159 1.98 -12.07 -8.06
C ILE A 159 1.09 -11.73 -9.25
N SER A 160 1.32 -12.36 -10.39
CA SER A 160 0.41 -12.37 -11.54
C SER A 160 0.36 -13.78 -12.11
N GLY A 161 -0.81 -14.43 -12.01
CA GLY A 161 -1.06 -15.81 -12.41
C GLY A 161 -0.09 -16.80 -11.76
N ASP A 162 0.73 -17.45 -12.59
CA ASP A 162 1.73 -18.45 -12.20
C ASP A 162 3.13 -17.86 -11.92
N THR A 163 3.27 -16.53 -11.82
CA THR A 163 4.56 -15.86 -11.53
C THR A 163 4.50 -15.00 -10.27
N ILE A 164 5.45 -15.21 -9.36
CA ILE A 164 5.66 -14.43 -8.13
C ILE A 164 6.98 -13.66 -8.22
N VAL A 165 7.01 -12.44 -7.70
CA VAL A 165 8.23 -11.66 -7.46
C VAL A 165 8.38 -11.41 -5.96
N VAL A 166 9.59 -11.59 -5.44
CA VAL A 166 9.92 -11.33 -4.03
C VAL A 166 11.14 -10.43 -3.93
N GLY A 167 11.02 -9.30 -3.24
CA GLY A 167 12.13 -8.39 -2.93
C GLY A 167 12.91 -8.81 -1.69
N ALA A 168 14.23 -8.64 -1.74
CA ALA A 168 15.16 -8.77 -0.62
C ALA A 168 16.02 -7.49 -0.58
N ARG A 169 15.45 -6.41 -0.03
CA ARG A 169 15.99 -5.06 -0.26
C ARG A 169 17.35 -4.78 0.38
N LEU A 170 17.79 -5.63 1.32
CA LEU A 170 19.06 -5.46 2.03
C LEU A 170 20.15 -6.42 1.55
N GLU A 171 19.89 -7.23 0.52
CA GLU A 171 20.88 -8.15 -0.05
C GLU A 171 22.19 -7.44 -0.44
N ASP A 172 23.29 -8.03 0.01
CA ASP A 172 24.65 -7.61 -0.29
C ASP A 172 25.10 -8.31 -1.58
N GLY A 173 25.30 -7.58 -2.70
CA GLY A 173 25.71 -8.21 -3.96
C GLY A 173 26.07 -7.25 -5.09
N SER A 174 27.27 -7.40 -5.67
CA SER A 174 27.73 -6.57 -6.81
C SER A 174 27.33 -7.14 -8.19
N ALA A 175 26.36 -8.06 -8.23
CA ALA A 175 25.76 -8.53 -9.46
C ALA A 175 24.89 -7.44 -10.12
N THR A 176 24.74 -7.49 -11.44
CA THR A 176 23.97 -6.53 -12.25
C THR A 176 23.06 -7.26 -13.23
N GLY A 177 21.90 -6.67 -13.54
CA GLY A 177 20.94 -7.22 -14.48
C GLY A 177 20.29 -8.53 -14.02
N VAL A 178 20.20 -9.51 -14.92
CA VAL A 178 19.46 -10.77 -14.71
C VAL A 178 20.43 -11.95 -14.59
N ASN A 179 20.23 -12.79 -13.57
CA ASN A 179 20.98 -14.04 -13.32
C ASN A 179 22.50 -13.85 -13.26
N GLY A 180 22.93 -12.82 -12.52
CA GLY A 180 24.34 -12.58 -12.19
C GLY A 180 24.90 -13.54 -11.12
N ASP A 181 26.05 -13.20 -10.54
CA ASP A 181 26.68 -13.99 -9.48
C ASP A 181 26.02 -13.74 -8.12
N GLU A 182 25.00 -14.56 -7.81
CA GLU A 182 24.29 -14.62 -6.53
C GLU A 182 25.21 -14.89 -5.31
N THR A 183 26.48 -15.26 -5.50
CA THR A 183 27.45 -15.44 -4.41
C THR A 183 28.32 -14.21 -4.15
N SER A 184 28.12 -13.13 -4.91
CA SER A 184 28.77 -11.85 -4.65
C SER A 184 28.21 -11.22 -3.38
N ASN A 185 29.06 -10.72 -2.49
CA ASN A 185 28.70 -9.76 -1.42
C ASN A 185 29.49 -8.45 -1.58
N GLY A 186 29.61 -7.97 -2.82
CA GLY A 186 30.53 -6.88 -3.20
C GLY A 186 30.01 -5.45 -2.99
N ALA A 187 28.70 -5.26 -2.78
CA ALA A 187 28.05 -3.97 -2.59
C ALA A 187 26.98 -4.12 -1.50
N SER A 188 27.10 -3.38 -0.39
CA SER A 188 26.28 -3.61 0.81
C SER A 188 24.88 -3.00 0.70
N SER A 189 23.84 -3.73 1.08
CA SER A 189 22.42 -3.32 0.98
C SER A 189 22.06 -2.78 -0.41
N SER A 190 22.64 -3.41 -1.42
CA SER A 190 22.36 -3.14 -2.83
C SER A 190 20.95 -3.60 -3.23
N GLY A 191 20.48 -4.67 -2.59
CA GLY A 191 19.15 -5.25 -2.76
C GLY A 191 18.99 -6.10 -4.02
N ALA A 192 18.06 -7.04 -3.98
CA ALA A 192 17.75 -7.97 -5.06
C ALA A 192 16.24 -8.23 -5.15
N ALA A 193 15.80 -8.80 -6.28
CA ALA A 193 14.46 -9.38 -6.41
C ALA A 193 14.54 -10.75 -7.09
N TYR A 194 13.69 -11.68 -6.66
CA TYR A 194 13.70 -13.09 -7.08
C TYR A 194 12.36 -13.42 -7.74
N VAL A 195 12.40 -14.03 -8.92
CA VAL A 195 11.20 -14.43 -9.67
C VAL A 195 10.99 -15.92 -9.55
N PHE A 196 9.82 -16.34 -9.09
CA PHE A 196 9.39 -17.73 -9.00
C PHE A 196 8.26 -18.01 -9.98
N VAL A 197 8.23 -19.21 -10.58
CA VAL A 197 7.16 -19.66 -11.46
C VAL A 197 6.62 -21.02 -11.05
N ARG A 198 5.32 -21.22 -11.28
CA ARG A 198 4.59 -22.46 -11.02
C ARG A 198 4.47 -23.33 -12.29
N ASP A 199 4.72 -24.63 -12.13
CA ASP A 199 4.36 -25.69 -13.08
C ASP A 199 3.51 -26.74 -12.33
N GLY A 200 2.21 -26.76 -12.61
CA GLY A 200 1.24 -27.54 -11.84
C GLY A 200 1.16 -27.10 -10.37
N ASP A 201 1.61 -27.96 -9.46
CA ASP A 201 1.70 -27.66 -8.01
C ASP A 201 3.11 -27.26 -7.55
N ALA A 202 4.11 -27.23 -8.45
CA ALA A 202 5.52 -27.02 -8.11
C ALA A 202 5.99 -25.60 -8.45
N TRP A 203 6.50 -24.87 -7.44
CA TRP A 203 7.18 -23.58 -7.65
C TRP A 203 8.69 -23.77 -7.84
N THR A 204 9.30 -22.93 -8.68
CA THR A 204 10.76 -22.90 -8.92
C THR A 204 11.25 -21.47 -9.16
N GLN A 205 12.48 -21.14 -8.75
CA GLN A 205 13.10 -19.85 -9.08
C GLN A 205 13.47 -19.81 -10.58
N GLN A 206 12.88 -18.86 -11.30
CA GLN A 206 13.14 -18.59 -12.72
C GLN A 206 14.25 -17.57 -12.93
N ALA A 207 14.35 -16.56 -12.05
CA ALA A 207 15.37 -15.52 -12.16
C ALA A 207 15.74 -14.86 -10.82
N TYR A 208 16.95 -14.29 -10.81
CA TYR A 208 17.46 -13.32 -9.85
C TYR A 208 17.69 -11.99 -10.59
N LEU A 209 17.16 -10.90 -10.04
CA LEU A 209 17.15 -9.57 -10.64
C LEU A 209 17.94 -8.59 -9.78
N LYS A 210 18.74 -7.77 -10.44
CA LYS A 210 19.53 -6.67 -9.89
C LYS A 210 19.42 -5.46 -10.82
N ALA A 211 19.69 -4.27 -10.30
CA ALA A 211 19.86 -3.07 -11.13
C ALA A 211 20.93 -3.27 -12.23
N SER A 212 20.86 -2.50 -13.31
CA SER A 212 21.91 -2.45 -14.33
C SER A 212 23.21 -1.78 -13.83
N ASN A 213 23.09 -0.93 -12.82
CA ASN A 213 24.08 -0.01 -12.30
C ASN A 213 24.36 -0.18 -10.79
N THR A 214 23.98 -1.34 -10.22
CA THR A 214 24.02 -1.71 -8.79
C THR A 214 25.10 -0.99 -7.96
N GLY A 215 24.68 0.02 -7.21
CA GLY A 215 25.47 0.63 -6.15
C GLY A 215 25.26 -0.07 -4.80
N ALA A 216 25.75 0.57 -3.75
CA ALA A 216 25.59 0.13 -2.36
C ALA A 216 24.64 1.09 -1.65
N VAL A 217 23.67 0.54 -0.91
CA VAL A 217 22.53 1.25 -0.29
C VAL A 217 21.46 1.73 -1.31
N ASP A 218 21.55 1.34 -2.59
CA ASP A 218 20.49 1.52 -3.60
C ASP A 218 19.14 0.90 -3.19
N VAL A 219 19.19 -0.16 -2.37
CA VAL A 219 18.04 -0.92 -1.84
C VAL A 219 17.01 -1.34 -2.90
N PHE A 220 17.51 -1.92 -3.99
CA PHE A 220 16.71 -2.53 -5.06
C PHE A 220 15.85 -3.68 -4.51
N GLY A 221 14.58 -3.77 -4.92
CA GLY A 221 13.63 -4.73 -4.32
C GLY A 221 13.01 -4.23 -3.01
N SER A 222 13.12 -2.93 -2.73
CA SER A 222 12.35 -2.24 -1.68
C SER A 222 10.86 -2.22 -1.97
N SER A 223 10.48 -2.12 -3.24
CA SER A 223 9.13 -2.33 -3.74
C SER A 223 9.17 -3.18 -5.02
N VAL A 224 8.16 -4.02 -5.25
CA VAL A 224 8.03 -4.86 -6.45
C VAL A 224 6.58 -4.90 -6.93
N ALA A 225 6.38 -4.97 -8.24
CA ALA A 225 5.08 -5.20 -8.87
C ALA A 225 5.26 -6.08 -10.12
N ILE A 226 4.22 -6.81 -10.51
CA ILE A 226 4.22 -7.65 -11.71
C ILE A 226 2.83 -7.66 -12.34
N ASP A 227 2.79 -7.58 -13.67
CA ASP A 227 1.62 -7.95 -14.47
C ASP A 227 2.07 -8.77 -15.70
N GLY A 228 1.55 -9.99 -15.81
CA GLY A 228 1.87 -10.95 -16.87
C GLY A 228 3.37 -11.21 -17.05
N ASP A 229 3.92 -10.63 -18.11
CA ASP A 229 5.33 -10.72 -18.51
C ASP A 229 6.14 -9.43 -18.22
N THR A 230 5.60 -8.48 -17.45
CA THR A 230 6.26 -7.22 -17.06
C THR A 230 6.43 -7.15 -15.54
N ILE A 231 7.66 -6.94 -15.07
CA ILE A 231 8.01 -6.71 -13.65
C ILE A 231 8.54 -5.29 -13.49
N VAL A 232 8.14 -4.62 -12.41
CA VAL A 232 8.73 -3.35 -11.95
C VAL A 232 9.37 -3.56 -10.58
N VAL A 233 10.59 -3.04 -10.39
CA VAL A 233 11.30 -3.07 -9.11
C VAL A 233 11.79 -1.67 -8.72
N GLY A 234 11.45 -1.22 -7.52
CA GLY A 234 11.93 0.03 -6.95
C GLY A 234 13.29 -0.08 -6.26
N ALA A 235 14.05 1.02 -6.28
CA ALA A 235 15.34 1.20 -5.63
C ALA A 235 15.46 2.67 -5.17
N TYR A 236 14.78 3.03 -4.08
CA TYR A 236 14.68 4.44 -3.66
C TYR A 236 16.03 5.05 -3.22
N GLY A 237 17.03 4.23 -2.90
CA GLY A 237 18.36 4.69 -2.51
C GLY A 237 19.27 5.14 -3.67
N GLU A 238 18.86 4.92 -4.93
CA GLU A 238 19.67 5.19 -6.13
C GLU A 238 20.08 6.67 -6.28
N ASP A 239 21.28 6.91 -6.81
CA ASP A 239 21.98 8.21 -6.71
C ASP A 239 21.95 9.08 -7.99
N SER A 240 21.29 8.63 -9.07
CA SER A 240 21.43 9.30 -10.37
C SER A 240 20.58 10.55 -10.57
N SER A 241 21.28 11.61 -10.97
CA SER A 241 20.69 12.89 -11.37
C SER A 241 20.27 12.95 -12.86
N SER A 242 20.24 11.81 -13.58
CA SER A 242 19.84 11.77 -14.99
C SER A 242 18.32 11.54 -15.14
N PRO A 243 17.54 12.56 -15.57
CA PRO A 243 16.07 12.52 -15.55
C PRO A 243 15.46 11.64 -16.65
N GLY A 244 14.22 11.20 -16.40
CA GLY A 244 13.40 10.48 -17.37
C GLY A 244 13.79 9.02 -17.60
N VAL A 245 13.42 8.49 -18.76
CA VAL A 245 13.59 7.07 -19.10
C VAL A 245 14.96 6.81 -19.74
N ASN A 246 15.64 5.76 -19.30
CA ASN A 246 16.91 5.27 -19.84
C ASN A 246 18.03 6.33 -19.89
N GLY A 247 18.10 7.18 -18.87
CA GLY A 247 19.16 8.17 -18.67
C GLY A 247 20.53 7.58 -18.32
N ASP A 248 21.50 8.46 -18.02
CA ASP A 248 22.84 8.09 -17.58
C ASP A 248 22.85 7.61 -16.12
N GLN A 249 22.68 6.30 -15.97
CA GLN A 249 22.76 5.54 -14.72
C GLN A 249 24.16 5.55 -14.05
N SER A 250 25.17 6.18 -14.66
CA SER A 250 26.52 6.32 -14.10
C SER A 250 26.81 7.72 -13.55
N SER A 251 25.84 8.63 -13.62
CA SER A 251 25.82 9.81 -12.76
C SER A 251 25.42 9.37 -11.35
N ASN A 252 26.20 9.73 -10.33
CA ASN A 252 25.84 9.56 -8.91
C ASN A 252 25.86 10.96 -8.27
N GLY A 253 24.93 11.81 -8.70
CA GLY A 253 24.94 13.25 -8.47
C GLY A 253 23.85 13.77 -7.52
N ALA A 254 22.83 12.96 -7.23
CA ALA A 254 21.69 13.30 -6.40
C ALA A 254 21.40 12.13 -5.45
N LEU A 255 21.96 12.21 -4.24
CA LEU A 255 21.93 11.11 -3.27
C LEU A 255 20.50 10.68 -2.94
N SER A 256 20.20 9.38 -3.01
CA SER A 256 18.85 8.83 -2.77
C SER A 256 17.75 9.60 -3.52
N SER A 257 18.02 9.89 -4.78
CA SER A 257 17.04 10.44 -5.72
C SER A 257 16.15 9.33 -6.32
N GLY A 258 16.54 8.06 -6.12
CA GLY A 258 15.75 6.84 -6.32
C GLY A 258 15.41 6.49 -7.77
N ALA A 259 15.18 5.22 -8.09
CA ALA A 259 14.74 4.81 -9.43
C ALA A 259 13.79 3.59 -9.41
N ALA A 260 13.13 3.33 -10.53
CA ALA A 260 12.43 2.07 -10.78
C ALA A 260 12.95 1.39 -12.07
N TYR A 261 12.91 0.06 -12.10
CA TYR A 261 13.50 -0.77 -13.15
C TYR A 261 12.42 -1.68 -13.74
N VAL A 262 12.25 -1.65 -15.06
CA VAL A 262 11.27 -2.51 -15.77
C VAL A 262 12.00 -3.67 -16.41
N PHE A 263 11.57 -4.89 -16.07
CA PHE A 263 12.02 -6.13 -16.68
C PHE A 263 10.87 -6.77 -17.46
N VAL A 264 11.17 -7.39 -18.60
CA VAL A 264 10.17 -8.11 -19.42
C VAL A 264 10.63 -9.53 -19.71
N ARG A 265 9.68 -10.46 -19.79
CA ARG A 265 9.91 -11.87 -20.12
C ARG A 265 9.61 -12.13 -21.59
N GLU A 266 10.63 -12.50 -22.35
CA GLU A 266 10.50 -12.93 -23.74
C GLU A 266 11.05 -14.35 -23.91
N GLY A 267 10.27 -15.24 -24.52
CA GLY A 267 10.68 -16.63 -24.74
C GLY A 267 11.02 -17.43 -23.47
N GLY A 268 10.51 -16.98 -22.30
CA GLY A 268 10.81 -17.57 -20.98
C GLY A 268 12.06 -17.00 -20.29
N ALA A 269 12.73 -16.00 -20.86
CA ALA A 269 13.88 -15.32 -20.26
C ALA A 269 13.54 -13.88 -19.89
N TRP A 270 13.92 -13.45 -18.68
CA TRP A 270 13.79 -12.06 -18.24
C TRP A 270 14.94 -11.20 -18.78
N SER A 271 14.64 -9.96 -19.14
CA SER A 271 15.63 -8.94 -19.48
C SER A 271 15.17 -7.56 -19.02
N GLN A 272 16.10 -6.67 -18.66
CA GLN A 272 15.76 -5.29 -18.34
C GLN A 272 15.42 -4.53 -19.64
N GLN A 273 14.24 -3.92 -19.65
CA GLN A 273 13.66 -3.20 -20.78
C GLN A 273 13.73 -1.68 -20.57
N ALA A 274 13.66 -1.20 -19.32
CA ALA A 274 13.79 0.21 -19.01
C ALA A 274 14.36 0.47 -17.60
N TYR A 275 14.85 1.69 -17.43
CA TYR A 275 15.12 2.37 -16.17
C TYR A 275 14.28 3.65 -16.17
N LEU A 276 13.50 3.86 -15.11
CA LEU A 276 12.53 4.94 -14.96
C LEU A 276 13.03 5.89 -13.86
N LYS A 277 13.27 7.14 -14.24
CA LYS A 277 13.56 8.25 -13.34
C LYS A 277 12.48 9.32 -13.46
N ALA A 278 12.24 10.04 -12.38
CA ALA A 278 11.48 11.28 -12.42
C ALA A 278 12.04 12.25 -13.48
N SER A 279 11.18 13.13 -14.01
CA SER A 279 11.58 14.23 -14.89
C SER A 279 12.38 15.33 -14.16
N ASN A 280 12.25 15.40 -12.84
CA ASN A 280 12.81 16.40 -11.92
C ASN A 280 13.49 15.76 -10.69
N PRO A 281 14.50 14.88 -10.84
CA PRO A 281 15.08 14.14 -9.71
C PRO A 281 15.89 15.05 -8.78
N GLY A 282 15.31 15.39 -7.63
CA GLY A 282 15.98 15.99 -6.49
C GLY A 282 16.74 14.94 -5.66
N ALA A 283 17.55 15.40 -4.70
CA ALA A 283 18.35 14.53 -3.85
C ALA A 283 17.63 14.27 -2.52
N GLY A 284 17.13 13.05 -2.33
CA GLY A 284 16.32 12.64 -1.19
C GLY A 284 14.85 12.35 -1.54
N ASP A 285 14.42 12.55 -2.79
CA ASP A 285 13.03 12.37 -3.26
C ASP A 285 12.47 10.94 -3.06
N ASP A 286 13.36 9.94 -2.90
CA ASP A 286 13.04 8.52 -2.75
C ASP A 286 12.13 7.96 -3.89
N VAL A 287 12.39 8.31 -5.15
CA VAL A 287 11.66 7.77 -6.32
C VAL A 287 11.80 6.23 -6.37
N GLY A 288 10.70 5.51 -6.49
CA GLY A 288 10.70 4.04 -6.40
C GLY A 288 10.49 3.51 -4.97
N TRP A 289 10.14 4.38 -4.02
CA TRP A 289 9.62 3.98 -2.70
C TRP A 289 8.47 2.98 -2.83
N SER A 290 7.55 3.26 -3.76
CA SER A 290 6.43 2.39 -4.14
C SER A 290 6.36 2.26 -5.66
N VAL A 291 5.92 1.11 -6.16
CA VAL A 291 5.73 0.85 -7.60
C VAL A 291 4.47 0.02 -7.83
N ALA A 292 3.79 0.26 -8.96
CA ALA A 292 2.68 -0.57 -9.44
C ALA A 292 2.69 -0.65 -10.98
N VAL A 293 2.11 -1.71 -11.55
CA VAL A 293 2.01 -1.93 -13.00
C VAL A 293 0.66 -2.56 -13.37
N SER A 294 0.09 -2.14 -14.50
CA SER A 294 -1.06 -2.78 -15.14
C SER A 294 -0.95 -2.56 -16.65
N GLY A 295 -0.84 -3.64 -17.40
CA GLY A 295 -0.53 -3.62 -18.84
C GLY A 295 0.72 -2.79 -19.16
N ASP A 296 0.54 -1.80 -20.04
CA ASP A 296 1.59 -0.87 -20.47
C ASP A 296 1.66 0.42 -19.61
N THR A 297 0.97 0.48 -18.46
CA THR A 297 1.04 1.60 -17.49
C THR A 297 1.83 1.21 -16.23
N VAL A 298 2.77 2.05 -15.80
CA VAL A 298 3.56 1.91 -14.56
C VAL A 298 3.45 3.19 -13.72
N VAL A 299 3.23 3.03 -12.42
CA VAL A 299 3.22 4.13 -11.44
C VAL A 299 4.40 3.97 -10.48
N VAL A 300 5.08 5.08 -10.19
CA VAL A 300 6.25 5.13 -9.30
C VAL A 300 6.07 6.26 -8.28
N GLY A 301 6.00 5.93 -6.98
CA GLY A 301 5.94 6.91 -5.90
C GLY A 301 7.31 7.50 -5.54
N ALA A 302 7.32 8.75 -5.08
CA ALA A 302 8.49 9.49 -4.63
C ALA A 302 8.10 10.32 -3.40
N ILE A 303 8.18 9.72 -2.21
CA ILE A 303 7.51 10.21 -1.00
C ILE A 303 8.02 11.56 -0.48
N LYS A 304 9.21 12.00 -0.90
CA LYS A 304 9.86 13.22 -0.39
C LYS A 304 10.06 14.27 -1.48
N GLU A 305 9.34 14.18 -2.59
CA GLU A 305 9.36 15.21 -3.60
C GLU A 305 8.82 16.55 -3.02
N ASP A 306 9.61 17.61 -3.19
CA ASP A 306 9.47 18.87 -2.45
C ASP A 306 8.50 19.89 -3.12
N SER A 307 7.73 19.49 -4.13
CA SER A 307 6.99 20.46 -4.96
C SER A 307 5.67 20.94 -4.38
N SER A 308 5.46 22.26 -4.46
CA SER A 308 4.18 22.93 -4.16
C SER A 308 3.12 22.76 -5.25
N ALA A 309 3.37 21.93 -6.27
CA ALA A 309 2.39 21.57 -7.28
C ALA A 309 1.18 20.83 -6.68
N THR A 310 0.01 21.00 -7.30
CA THR A 310 -1.27 20.34 -6.93
C THR A 310 -1.91 19.74 -8.18
N GLY A 311 -2.62 18.63 -8.00
CA GLY A 311 -3.28 17.90 -9.10
C GLY A 311 -2.29 17.33 -10.12
N VAL A 312 -2.68 17.35 -11.40
CA VAL A 312 -1.95 16.67 -12.48
C VAL A 312 -1.09 17.65 -13.28
N ASN A 313 0.17 17.27 -13.55
CA ASN A 313 1.11 17.98 -14.43
C ASN A 313 1.33 19.47 -14.05
N GLY A 314 1.39 19.75 -12.75
CA GLY A 314 1.80 21.04 -12.19
C GLY A 314 3.31 21.34 -12.31
N ASP A 315 3.77 22.39 -11.62
CA ASP A 315 5.17 22.86 -11.70
C ASP A 315 6.14 21.95 -10.92
N GLN A 316 6.66 20.94 -11.61
CA GLN A 316 7.76 20.07 -11.18
C GLN A 316 9.08 20.80 -10.86
N GLY A 317 9.23 22.08 -11.25
CA GLY A 317 10.41 22.88 -11.00
C GLY A 317 10.34 23.72 -9.71
N SER A 318 9.37 23.46 -8.84
CA SER A 318 9.24 24.11 -7.54
C SER A 318 9.72 23.18 -6.42
N ASP A 319 10.55 23.70 -5.51
CA ASP A 319 11.04 23.00 -4.31
C ASP A 319 10.57 23.78 -3.07
N GLY A 320 9.26 23.77 -2.81
CA GLY A 320 8.58 24.74 -1.92
C GLY A 320 7.81 24.15 -0.74
N THR A 321 7.51 22.85 -0.78
CA THR A 321 6.66 22.15 0.20
C THR A 321 7.37 20.86 0.63
N THR A 322 8.14 20.93 1.71
CA THR A 322 9.04 19.85 2.16
C THR A 322 8.35 18.52 2.36
N ASP A 323 8.95 17.44 1.85
CA ASP A 323 8.48 16.05 1.94
C ASP A 323 7.00 15.86 1.53
N SER A 324 6.49 16.66 0.58
CA SER A 324 5.07 16.61 0.17
C SER A 324 4.72 15.33 -0.63
N GLY A 325 5.68 14.84 -1.40
CA GLY A 325 5.59 13.59 -2.15
C GLY A 325 4.90 13.73 -3.52
N ALA A 326 5.23 12.82 -4.45
CA ALA A 326 4.71 12.78 -5.81
C ALA A 326 4.51 11.33 -6.29
N ALA A 327 3.71 11.14 -7.34
CA ALA A 327 3.67 9.90 -8.10
C ALA A 327 3.83 10.16 -9.61
N TYR A 328 4.65 9.35 -10.26
CA TYR A 328 4.99 9.48 -11.68
C TYR A 328 4.36 8.34 -12.47
N VAL A 329 3.61 8.67 -13.53
CA VAL A 329 2.99 7.69 -14.43
C VAL A 329 3.82 7.58 -15.71
N PHE A 330 4.34 6.39 -15.96
CA PHE A 330 5.04 6.03 -17.18
C PHE A 330 4.16 5.11 -18.02
N VAL A 331 4.16 5.30 -19.33
CA VAL A 331 3.40 4.48 -20.29
C VAL A 331 4.31 4.01 -21.40
N ARG A 332 4.16 2.74 -21.76
CA ARG A 332 4.85 2.10 -22.88
C ARG A 332 4.05 2.32 -24.16
N ASN A 333 4.72 2.74 -25.22
CA ASN A 333 4.15 2.89 -26.55
C ASN A 333 5.11 2.29 -27.57
N GLY A 334 4.67 1.25 -28.29
CA GLY A 334 5.51 0.56 -29.29
C GLY A 334 6.80 -0.07 -28.74
N GLY A 335 6.86 -0.35 -27.42
CA GLY A 335 8.03 -0.89 -26.71
C GLY A 335 8.94 0.17 -26.07
N GLU A 336 8.69 1.47 -26.29
CA GLU A 336 9.40 2.58 -25.63
C GLU A 336 8.58 3.13 -24.46
N TRP A 337 9.19 3.29 -23.29
CA TRP A 337 8.54 3.91 -22.12
C TRP A 337 8.75 5.43 -22.13
N SER A 338 7.72 6.20 -21.77
CA SER A 338 7.83 7.64 -21.50
C SER A 338 6.91 8.07 -20.36
N GLN A 339 7.21 9.18 -19.70
CA GLN A 339 6.38 9.73 -18.62
C GLN A 339 5.16 10.44 -19.22
N GLN A 340 3.96 9.91 -18.95
CA GLN A 340 2.68 10.49 -19.41
C GLN A 340 2.14 11.52 -18.39
N ALA A 341 2.33 11.28 -17.09
CA ALA A 341 1.86 12.20 -16.05
C ALA A 341 2.76 12.26 -14.81
N TYR A 342 2.57 13.34 -14.07
CA TYR A 342 3.05 13.62 -12.73
C TYR A 342 1.85 14.01 -11.88
N LEU A 343 1.66 13.29 -10.78
CA LEU A 343 0.49 13.37 -9.92
C LEU A 343 0.90 13.97 -8.56
N LYS A 344 0.10 14.92 -8.11
CA LYS A 344 0.11 15.54 -6.78
C LYS A 344 -1.34 15.57 -6.28
N PRO A 345 -1.58 15.61 -4.96
CA PRO A 345 -2.93 15.72 -4.42
C PRO A 345 -3.54 17.10 -4.76
N SER A 346 -4.86 17.24 -4.61
CA SER A 346 -5.53 18.54 -4.79
C SER A 346 -5.22 19.56 -3.69
N ASN A 347 -4.66 19.11 -2.57
CA ASN A 347 -4.46 19.84 -1.31
C ASN A 347 -3.05 19.63 -0.72
N THR A 348 -2.01 19.55 -1.56
CA THR A 348 -0.59 19.32 -1.20
C THR A 348 -0.12 20.07 0.05
N GLY A 349 -0.06 19.36 1.18
CA GLY A 349 0.60 19.79 2.40
C GLY A 349 2.08 19.41 2.43
N ALA A 350 2.74 19.71 3.55
CA ALA A 350 4.14 19.38 3.78
C ALA A 350 4.23 18.17 4.72
N THR A 351 5.15 17.25 4.44
CA THR A 351 5.27 15.93 5.08
C THR A 351 4.09 14.97 4.87
N ASP A 352 3.09 15.29 4.04
CA ASP A 352 1.95 14.42 3.67
C ASP A 352 2.36 13.03 3.10
N TRP A 353 3.57 12.94 2.54
CA TRP A 353 4.13 11.75 1.88
C TRP A 353 3.22 11.17 0.79
N PHE A 354 2.73 12.01 -0.14
CA PHE A 354 1.97 11.53 -1.29
C PHE A 354 2.79 10.55 -2.16
N GLY A 355 2.17 9.45 -2.55
CA GLY A 355 2.84 8.34 -3.24
C GLY A 355 3.49 7.32 -2.30
N TYR A 356 3.22 7.37 -0.99
CA TYR A 356 3.71 6.38 -0.03
C TYR A 356 3.26 4.95 -0.38
N SER A 357 1.99 4.83 -0.79
CA SER A 357 1.46 3.68 -1.51
C SER A 357 0.99 4.12 -2.89
N VAL A 358 1.11 3.25 -3.89
CA VAL A 358 0.51 3.44 -5.22
C VAL A 358 -0.07 2.11 -5.71
N GLY A 359 -1.16 2.19 -6.48
CA GLY A 359 -1.76 1.06 -7.18
C GLY A 359 -2.31 1.52 -8.53
N VAL A 360 -2.39 0.60 -9.50
CA VAL A 360 -2.95 0.88 -10.82
C VAL A 360 -3.73 -0.33 -11.35
N SER A 361 -4.87 -0.08 -11.97
CA SER A 361 -5.64 -1.06 -12.74
C SER A 361 -6.21 -0.35 -13.97
N GLY A 362 -5.72 -0.72 -15.15
CA GLY A 362 -6.04 -0.05 -16.43
C GLY A 362 -5.77 1.47 -16.39
N ASP A 363 -6.83 2.24 -16.62
CA ASP A 363 -6.82 3.71 -16.61
C ASP A 363 -6.99 4.34 -15.21
N SER A 364 -7.05 3.55 -14.13
CA SER A 364 -7.28 4.02 -12.77
C SER A 364 -6.04 3.86 -11.88
N VAL A 365 -5.61 4.95 -11.24
CA VAL A 365 -4.46 4.99 -10.32
C VAL A 365 -4.92 5.44 -8.93
N VAL A 366 -4.47 4.75 -7.88
CA VAL A 366 -4.57 5.22 -6.50
C VAL A 366 -3.20 5.61 -5.97
N ALA A 367 -3.12 6.70 -5.21
CA ALA A 367 -1.93 7.12 -4.47
C ALA A 367 -2.29 7.52 -3.03
N GLY A 368 -1.52 7.02 -2.06
CA GLY A 368 -1.72 7.30 -0.63
C GLY A 368 -0.85 8.42 -0.08
N SER A 369 -1.38 9.13 0.91
CA SER A 369 -0.73 10.17 1.73
C SER A 369 -1.03 9.90 3.21
N PRO A 370 -0.33 8.97 3.88
CA PRO A 370 -0.64 8.59 5.27
C PRO A 370 -0.48 9.71 6.30
N ARG A 371 0.11 10.86 5.93
CA ARG A 371 0.30 12.02 6.80
C ARG A 371 -0.61 13.21 6.48
N GLU A 372 -1.65 13.02 5.69
CA GLU A 372 -2.62 14.08 5.37
C GLU A 372 -3.44 14.48 6.61
N ASP A 373 -3.39 15.76 7.00
CA ASP A 373 -3.82 16.26 8.31
C ASP A 373 -5.34 16.58 8.43
N SER A 374 -6.12 16.55 7.35
CA SER A 374 -7.51 17.03 7.42
C SER A 374 -8.48 16.03 8.05
N SER A 375 -9.41 16.57 8.84
CA SER A 375 -10.48 15.84 9.55
C SER A 375 -11.71 15.61 8.66
N ALA A 376 -11.48 15.37 7.37
CA ALA A 376 -12.50 14.89 6.44
C ALA A 376 -12.75 13.38 6.62
N VAL A 377 -13.95 12.92 6.25
CA VAL A 377 -14.38 11.53 6.34
C VAL A 377 -15.08 11.07 5.07
N GLY A 378 -14.91 9.80 4.69
CA GLY A 378 -15.46 9.22 3.48
C GLY A 378 -14.92 9.84 2.18
N VAL A 379 -15.79 10.03 1.20
CA VAL A 379 -15.41 10.41 -0.18
C VAL A 379 -15.65 11.90 -0.44
N ASN A 380 -14.65 12.59 -0.99
CA ASN A 380 -14.70 13.98 -1.44
C ASN A 380 -15.15 14.98 -0.34
N GLY A 381 -14.64 14.80 0.89
CA GLY A 381 -14.84 15.70 2.02
C GLY A 381 -14.05 17.02 1.96
N ASP A 382 -14.13 17.82 3.03
CA ASP A 382 -13.49 19.14 3.12
C ASP A 382 -11.99 19.04 3.47
N GLN A 383 -11.16 19.01 2.42
CA GLN A 383 -9.70 18.92 2.46
C GLN A 383 -8.98 20.11 3.14
N ALA A 384 -9.67 21.20 3.49
CA ALA A 384 -9.05 22.41 4.06
C ALA A 384 -9.16 22.48 5.60
N ASN A 385 -9.31 21.32 6.25
CA ASN A 385 -9.75 21.19 7.64
C ASN A 385 -8.76 20.37 8.50
N ASP A 386 -7.51 20.83 8.52
CA ASP A 386 -6.27 20.29 9.12
C ASP A 386 -6.34 20.08 10.66
N GLY A 387 -7.33 19.32 11.11
CA GLY A 387 -7.70 19.11 12.51
C GLY A 387 -7.41 17.69 13.04
N ALA A 388 -7.00 16.76 12.17
CA ALA A 388 -6.72 15.37 12.50
C ALA A 388 -5.32 15.00 11.98
N LEU A 389 -4.29 15.41 12.74
CA LEU A 389 -2.88 15.22 12.38
C LEU A 389 -2.57 13.76 12.06
N ASP A 390 -1.79 13.50 11.00
CA ASP A 390 -1.42 12.14 10.55
C ASP A 390 -2.63 11.18 10.36
N SER A 391 -3.84 11.69 10.08
CA SER A 391 -5.03 10.84 9.84
C SER A 391 -4.97 10.13 8.48
N GLY A 392 -4.35 10.77 7.49
CA GLY A 392 -3.99 10.17 6.20
C GLY A 392 -5.13 10.16 5.17
N ALA A 393 -4.77 10.09 3.88
CA ALA A 393 -5.70 10.10 2.75
C ALA A 393 -5.28 9.14 1.62
N ALA A 394 -6.21 8.84 0.72
CA ALA A 394 -5.91 8.25 -0.59
C ALA A 394 -6.59 9.05 -1.71
N TYR A 395 -5.96 9.09 -2.88
CA TYR A 395 -6.40 9.88 -4.03
C TYR A 395 -6.53 8.96 -5.24
N VAL A 396 -7.68 9.00 -5.92
CA VAL A 396 -7.91 8.25 -7.15
C VAL A 396 -7.81 9.20 -8.35
N PHE A 397 -6.98 8.83 -9.31
CA PHE A 397 -6.82 9.49 -10.60
C PHE A 397 -7.29 8.56 -11.72
N VAL A 398 -7.89 9.13 -12.77
CA VAL A 398 -8.32 8.40 -13.96
C VAL A 398 -7.79 9.06 -15.23
N ARG A 399 -7.52 8.24 -16.25
CA ARG A 399 -7.10 8.65 -17.58
C ARG A 399 -8.29 8.70 -18.55
N ASP A 400 -8.31 9.74 -19.39
CA ASP A 400 -9.15 9.89 -20.58
C ASP A 400 -8.22 10.17 -21.77
N GLY A 401 -7.94 9.15 -22.59
CA GLY A 401 -6.91 9.20 -23.63
C GLY A 401 -5.50 9.41 -23.05
N ASP A 402 -4.95 10.62 -23.22
CA ASP A 402 -3.68 11.04 -22.62
C ASP A 402 -3.87 11.87 -21.32
N ALA A 403 -5.09 12.26 -20.99
CA ALA A 403 -5.38 13.23 -19.94
C ALA A 403 -5.71 12.56 -18.60
N TRP A 404 -4.81 12.69 -17.63
CA TRP A 404 -5.08 12.28 -16.24
C TRP A 404 -5.82 13.36 -15.45
N THR A 405 -6.77 12.96 -14.62
CA THR A 405 -7.52 13.85 -13.70
C THR A 405 -7.76 13.16 -12.35
N GLN A 406 -7.90 13.92 -11.26
CA GLN A 406 -8.27 13.37 -9.96
C GLN A 406 -9.80 13.13 -9.92
N GLN A 407 -10.22 11.86 -9.81
CA GLN A 407 -11.62 11.45 -9.74
C GLN A 407 -12.15 11.52 -8.29
N ALA A 408 -11.33 11.15 -7.31
CA ALA A 408 -11.73 11.14 -5.90
C ALA A 408 -10.59 11.43 -4.93
N TYR A 409 -10.99 11.95 -3.77
CA TYR A 409 -10.24 11.99 -2.53
C TYR A 409 -10.98 11.14 -1.50
N LEU A 410 -10.25 10.31 -0.76
CA LEU A 410 -10.79 9.26 0.10
C LEU A 410 -10.18 9.37 1.49
N LYS A 411 -11.05 9.18 2.48
CA LYS A 411 -10.76 9.07 3.90
C LYS A 411 -11.56 7.90 4.48
N SER A 412 -11.11 7.37 5.61
CA SER A 412 -11.92 6.53 6.49
C SER A 412 -13.26 7.21 6.85
N SER A 413 -14.28 6.43 7.19
CA SER A 413 -15.56 6.95 7.69
C SER A 413 -15.47 7.54 9.11
N ASN A 414 -14.41 7.21 9.83
CA ASN A 414 -14.13 7.46 11.24
C ASN A 414 -12.75 8.11 11.49
N SER A 415 -12.20 8.87 10.53
CA SER A 415 -10.83 9.42 10.60
C SER A 415 -10.49 10.16 11.89
N GLU A 416 -9.48 9.68 12.62
CA GLU A 416 -8.91 10.28 13.83
C GLU A 416 -7.38 10.52 13.71
N ILE A 417 -6.79 11.10 14.76
CA ILE A 417 -5.39 11.55 14.77
C ILE A 417 -4.46 10.33 14.82
N GLY A 418 -3.66 10.15 13.77
CA GLY A 418 -2.63 9.11 13.69
C GLY A 418 -3.06 7.79 13.04
N ASP A 419 -4.30 7.65 12.55
CA ASP A 419 -4.78 6.42 11.89
C ASP A 419 -3.91 6.00 10.69
N THR A 420 -3.28 6.97 10.01
CA THR A 420 -2.46 6.82 8.80
C THR A 420 -3.16 6.15 7.61
N PHE A 421 -4.42 6.47 7.37
CA PHE A 421 -5.17 6.00 6.21
C PHE A 421 -4.41 6.30 4.90
N GLY A 422 -4.26 5.31 4.02
CA GLY A 422 -3.44 5.44 2.80
C GLY A 422 -1.99 4.97 2.95
N SER A 423 -1.60 4.42 4.11
CA SER A 423 -0.29 3.75 4.27
C SER A 423 -0.10 2.57 3.32
N THR A 424 -1.19 1.91 2.91
CA THR A 424 -1.23 0.90 1.85
C THR A 424 -2.52 1.03 1.06
N ALA A 425 -2.47 0.76 -0.25
CA ALA A 425 -3.62 0.84 -1.14
C ALA A 425 -3.47 -0.14 -2.31
N SER A 426 -4.55 -0.81 -2.71
CA SER A 426 -4.59 -1.75 -3.83
C SER A 426 -5.94 -1.64 -4.54
N ILE A 427 -5.91 -1.56 -5.88
CA ILE A 427 -7.07 -1.31 -6.75
C ILE A 427 -7.14 -2.39 -7.83
N ASP A 428 -8.35 -2.87 -8.12
CA ASP A 428 -8.64 -3.75 -9.25
C ASP A 428 -10.01 -3.39 -9.85
N GLY A 429 -10.00 -2.89 -11.09
CA GLY A 429 -11.20 -2.35 -11.76
C GLY A 429 -11.90 -1.25 -10.94
N ASP A 430 -13.11 -1.56 -10.49
CA ASP A 430 -13.96 -0.69 -9.65
C ASP A 430 -13.85 -0.96 -8.15
N ALA A 431 -13.04 -1.95 -7.72
CA ALA A 431 -12.79 -2.26 -6.31
C ALA A 431 -11.46 -1.65 -5.83
N LEU A 432 -11.48 -1.01 -4.67
CA LEU A 432 -10.31 -0.39 -4.06
C LEU A 432 -10.26 -0.71 -2.57
N VAL A 433 -9.11 -1.11 -2.05
CA VAL A 433 -8.88 -1.31 -0.61
C VAL A 433 -7.76 -0.39 -0.14
N VAL A 434 -7.99 0.29 0.99
CA VAL A 434 -7.02 1.20 1.61
C VAL A 434 -6.83 0.83 3.08
N GLY A 435 -5.59 0.68 3.53
CA GLY A 435 -5.24 0.42 4.92
C GLY A 435 -5.10 1.69 5.76
N ALA A 436 -5.39 1.57 7.06
CA ALA A 436 -5.09 2.54 8.10
C ALA A 436 -4.57 1.75 9.31
N ASN A 437 -3.28 1.38 9.27
CA ASN A 437 -2.71 0.36 10.14
C ASN A 437 -2.49 0.79 11.61
N TYR A 438 -2.81 2.03 11.96
CA TYR A 438 -2.77 2.54 13.34
C TYR A 438 -4.16 2.97 13.86
N GLU A 439 -5.25 2.62 13.15
CA GLU A 439 -6.61 2.90 13.61
C GLU A 439 -6.94 2.19 14.94
N ASP A 440 -7.48 2.93 15.91
CA ASP A 440 -7.70 2.51 17.31
C ASP A 440 -8.91 1.55 17.52
N GLY A 441 -9.46 1.00 16.43
CA GLY A 441 -10.74 0.29 16.42
C GLY A 441 -10.73 -1.02 17.23
N GLY A 442 -11.58 -1.11 18.25
CA GLY A 442 -11.90 -2.33 19.01
C GLY A 442 -12.90 -3.26 18.32
N ALA A 443 -13.40 -2.87 17.14
CA ALA A 443 -14.29 -3.67 16.31
C ALA A 443 -13.60 -4.93 15.74
N THR A 444 -14.39 -5.97 15.46
CA THR A 444 -13.93 -7.25 14.87
C THR A 444 -14.74 -7.62 13.63
N GLY A 445 -14.11 -8.31 12.69
CA GLY A 445 -14.75 -8.77 11.45
C GLY A 445 -15.09 -7.63 10.50
N VAL A 446 -16.31 -7.64 9.94
CA VAL A 446 -16.72 -6.70 8.88
C VAL A 446 -17.89 -5.84 9.33
N ASN A 447 -17.82 -4.53 9.05
CA ASN A 447 -18.85 -3.53 9.34
C ASN A 447 -19.27 -3.49 10.83
N GLY A 448 -18.27 -3.53 11.71
CA GLY A 448 -18.42 -3.33 13.15
C GLY A 448 -18.72 -1.87 13.54
N ASN A 449 -18.57 -1.54 14.84
CA ASN A 449 -18.75 -0.16 15.29
C ASN A 449 -17.48 0.67 15.03
N GLU A 450 -17.46 1.39 13.90
CA GLU A 450 -16.36 2.27 13.48
C GLU A 450 -16.01 3.38 14.50
N GLY A 451 -16.94 3.71 15.43
CA GLY A 451 -16.69 4.62 16.55
C GLY A 451 -16.35 3.90 17.86
N ASP A 452 -15.51 2.88 17.83
CA ASP A 452 -15.05 2.11 19.00
C ASP A 452 -13.54 2.18 19.16
N ASN A 453 -13.02 3.23 19.79
CA ASN A 453 -11.57 3.46 19.93
C ASN A 453 -11.01 2.65 21.12
N GLY A 454 -11.28 1.33 21.11
CA GLY A 454 -11.10 0.40 22.21
C GLY A 454 -9.80 -0.39 22.19
N ALA A 455 -9.08 -0.40 21.06
CA ALA A 455 -7.85 -1.17 20.86
C ALA A 455 -6.81 -0.31 20.11
N LEU A 456 -5.95 0.37 20.88
CA LEU A 456 -4.91 1.27 20.37
C LEU A 456 -4.06 0.60 19.29
N ASP A 457 -3.78 1.29 18.18
CA ASP A 457 -2.95 0.78 17.07
C ASP A 457 -3.43 -0.59 16.51
N ALA A 458 -4.71 -0.95 16.63
CA ALA A 458 -5.19 -2.25 16.15
C ALA A 458 -5.20 -2.36 14.61
N GLY A 459 -5.47 -1.24 13.94
CA GLY A 459 -5.44 -1.09 12.49
C GLY A 459 -6.72 -1.56 11.78
N ALA A 460 -7.04 -0.95 10.65
CA ALA A 460 -8.22 -1.23 9.83
C ALA A 460 -7.88 -1.25 8.33
N ALA A 461 -8.77 -1.83 7.53
CA ALA A 461 -8.79 -1.65 6.08
C ALA A 461 -10.20 -1.28 5.60
N TYR A 462 -10.28 -0.40 4.60
CA TYR A 462 -11.52 0.16 4.08
C TYR A 462 -11.65 -0.21 2.61
N ALA A 463 -12.72 -0.92 2.26
CA ALA A 463 -13.07 -1.24 0.89
C ALA A 463 -14.01 -0.19 0.32
N PHE A 464 -13.69 0.31 -0.87
CA PHE A 464 -14.48 1.24 -1.67
C PHE A 464 -14.84 0.58 -2.99
N VAL A 465 -16.00 0.97 -3.53
CA VAL A 465 -16.47 0.56 -4.86
C VAL A 465 -16.82 1.81 -5.69
N ARG A 466 -16.59 1.74 -6.99
CA ARG A 466 -16.98 2.78 -7.96
C ARG A 466 -18.32 2.44 -8.63
N ASP A 467 -19.21 3.43 -8.69
CA ASP A 467 -20.44 3.43 -9.49
C ASP A 467 -20.32 4.57 -10.52
N GLY A 468 -19.94 4.21 -11.75
CA GLY A 468 -19.62 5.15 -12.83
C GLY A 468 -18.48 6.10 -12.46
N ASN A 469 -18.82 7.34 -12.11
CA ASN A 469 -17.85 8.37 -11.70
C ASN A 469 -17.84 8.66 -10.17
N SER A 470 -18.55 7.87 -9.37
CA SER A 470 -18.67 8.08 -7.92
C SER A 470 -18.08 6.90 -7.14
N TRP A 471 -17.12 7.18 -6.26
CA TRP A 471 -16.65 6.20 -5.28
C TRP A 471 -17.52 6.24 -4.01
N GLY A 472 -17.70 5.09 -3.36
CA GLY A 472 -18.35 4.96 -2.05
C GLY A 472 -17.76 3.82 -1.23
N GLN A 473 -17.74 3.96 0.10
CA GLN A 473 -17.27 2.91 1.00
C GLN A 473 -18.28 1.74 1.01
N LEU A 474 -17.77 0.54 0.73
CA LEU A 474 -18.52 -0.72 0.74
C LEU A 474 -18.38 -1.44 2.09
N ALA A 475 -17.17 -1.46 2.66
CA ALA A 475 -16.91 -2.16 3.91
C ALA A 475 -15.79 -1.54 4.74
N TYR A 476 -15.94 -1.63 6.06
CA TYR A 476 -14.90 -1.50 7.07
C TYR A 476 -14.48 -2.90 7.52
N LEU A 477 -13.20 -3.23 7.37
CA LEU A 477 -12.61 -4.53 7.64
C LEU A 477 -11.69 -4.44 8.87
N LYS A 478 -11.83 -5.42 9.76
CA LYS A 478 -10.99 -5.63 10.95
C LYS A 478 -10.67 -7.12 11.08
N ALA A 479 -9.64 -7.45 11.85
CA ALA A 479 -9.36 -8.83 12.24
C ALA A 479 -10.59 -9.47 12.95
N SER A 480 -10.72 -10.78 12.88
CA SER A 480 -11.70 -11.53 13.69
C SER A 480 -11.34 -11.57 15.18
N ASN A 481 -10.07 -11.30 15.50
CA ASN A 481 -9.45 -11.38 16.83
C ASN A 481 -8.70 -10.10 17.26
N THR A 482 -9.07 -8.94 16.68
CA THR A 482 -8.50 -7.59 16.91
C THR A 482 -7.84 -7.38 18.28
N GLY A 483 -6.51 -7.41 18.29
CA GLY A 483 -5.64 -6.98 19.38
C GLY A 483 -5.14 -5.54 19.20
N ALA A 484 -4.73 -4.92 20.31
CA ALA A 484 -4.13 -3.59 20.29
C ALA A 484 -2.66 -3.69 19.89
N GLY A 485 -2.27 -3.02 18.80
CA GLY A 485 -0.93 -3.11 18.21
C GLY A 485 -0.74 -4.20 17.16
N ASP A 486 -1.79 -4.91 16.72
CA ASP A 486 -1.71 -5.94 15.68
C ASP A 486 -1.33 -5.39 14.29
N TRP A 487 -1.57 -4.10 14.06
CA TRP A 487 -1.39 -3.38 12.79
C TRP A 487 -2.12 -4.04 11.61
N PHE A 488 -3.39 -4.41 11.81
CA PHE A 488 -4.23 -4.91 10.71
C PHE A 488 -4.39 -3.82 9.63
N GLY A 489 -4.23 -4.19 8.36
CA GLY A 489 -4.17 -3.21 7.28
C GLY A 489 -2.78 -2.63 7.04
N PHE A 490 -1.71 -3.23 7.61
CA PHE A 490 -0.31 -2.88 7.30
C PHE A 490 0.04 -3.15 5.82
N SER A 491 -0.58 -4.18 5.23
CA SER A 491 -0.52 -4.46 3.80
C SER A 491 -1.88 -4.94 3.30
N VAL A 492 -2.27 -4.53 2.09
CA VAL A 492 -3.53 -4.95 1.45
C VAL A 492 -3.31 -5.33 -0.02
N ALA A 493 -4.07 -6.30 -0.50
CA ALA A 493 -4.18 -6.62 -1.93
C ALA A 493 -5.62 -7.03 -2.29
N VAL A 494 -6.10 -6.64 -3.46
CA VAL A 494 -7.43 -7.01 -3.98
C VAL A 494 -7.32 -7.62 -5.39
N VAL A 495 -8.17 -8.61 -5.67
CA VAL A 495 -8.48 -9.05 -7.05
C VAL A 495 -9.95 -9.44 -7.12
N GLY A 496 -10.71 -8.72 -7.95
CA GLY A 496 -12.17 -8.74 -7.96
C GLY A 496 -12.76 -8.57 -6.55
N GLY A 497 -13.60 -9.51 -6.12
CA GLY A 497 -14.16 -9.53 -4.76
C GLY A 497 -13.21 -10.03 -3.66
N THR A 498 -12.07 -10.65 -4.00
CA THR A 498 -11.16 -11.26 -3.00
C THR A 498 -10.16 -10.25 -2.48
N VAL A 499 -10.11 -10.07 -1.16
CA VAL A 499 -9.18 -9.15 -0.48
C VAL A 499 -8.30 -9.92 0.50
N ILE A 500 -7.01 -9.62 0.47
CA ILE A 500 -6.01 -10.09 1.43
C ILE A 500 -5.57 -8.90 2.29
N VAL A 501 -5.60 -9.04 3.61
CA VAL A 501 -5.14 -8.01 4.57
C VAL A 501 -4.12 -8.59 5.55
N GLY A 502 -2.93 -8.02 5.59
CA GLY A 502 -1.89 -8.35 6.57
C GLY A 502 -2.07 -7.62 7.91
N ALA A 503 -1.75 -8.31 8.99
CA ALA A 503 -1.60 -7.75 10.34
C ALA A 503 -0.24 -8.20 10.89
N SER A 504 0.81 -7.45 10.57
CA SER A 504 2.20 -7.92 10.73
C SER A 504 2.64 -8.05 12.19
N HIS A 505 1.92 -7.44 13.14
CA HIS A 505 2.24 -7.43 14.56
C HIS A 505 1.29 -8.29 15.42
N GLU A 506 0.33 -8.96 14.77
CA GLU A 506 -0.53 -9.97 15.41
C GLU A 506 0.30 -11.04 16.13
N SER A 507 -0.12 -11.44 17.34
CA SER A 507 0.73 -12.19 18.27
C SER A 507 0.26 -13.63 18.55
N SER A 508 -0.49 -14.23 17.63
CA SER A 508 -0.96 -15.62 17.74
C SER A 508 0.14 -16.64 17.42
N GLY A 509 0.26 -17.67 18.26
CA GLY A 509 1.07 -18.87 18.02
C GLY A 509 0.43 -19.90 17.09
N ALA A 510 -0.69 -19.57 16.42
CA ALA A 510 -1.32 -20.45 15.44
C ALA A 510 -0.47 -20.62 14.17
N THR A 511 -0.53 -21.80 13.56
CA THR A 511 0.16 -22.15 12.31
C THR A 511 -0.83 -22.58 11.22
N GLY A 512 -0.46 -22.40 9.95
CA GLY A 512 -1.24 -22.81 8.79
C GLY A 512 -2.53 -22.00 8.60
N VAL A 513 -3.62 -22.69 8.23
CA VAL A 513 -4.91 -22.06 7.86
C VAL A 513 -5.97 -22.35 8.91
N ASP A 514 -6.74 -21.31 9.27
CA ASP A 514 -7.86 -21.33 10.22
C ASP A 514 -7.52 -21.93 11.60
N GLY A 515 -6.29 -21.66 12.06
CA GLY A 515 -5.81 -21.98 13.41
C GLY A 515 -6.49 -21.16 14.52
N ASN A 516 -6.01 -21.31 15.76
CA ASN A 516 -6.61 -20.63 16.92
C ASN A 516 -6.26 -19.13 16.96
N GLN A 517 -7.11 -18.31 16.33
CA GLN A 517 -7.07 -16.84 16.37
C GLN A 517 -7.17 -16.24 17.78
N ALA A 518 -7.64 -17.00 18.77
CA ALA A 518 -7.69 -16.58 20.18
C ALA A 518 -6.44 -17.02 20.98
N ASP A 519 -5.35 -17.38 20.28
CA ASP A 519 -4.00 -17.47 20.83
C ASP A 519 -3.33 -16.09 20.76
N ASP A 520 -2.55 -15.77 21.78
CA ASP A 520 -1.85 -14.48 21.98
C ASP A 520 -0.63 -14.79 22.85
N SER A 521 0.32 -15.51 22.26
CA SER A 521 1.44 -16.13 22.97
C SER A 521 2.79 -15.97 22.27
N LEU A 522 2.82 -15.40 21.07
CA LEU A 522 4.00 -15.36 20.20
C LEU A 522 4.13 -13.97 19.54
N LEU A 523 4.86 -13.09 20.24
CA LEU A 523 4.98 -11.66 19.96
C LEU A 523 5.29 -11.36 18.48
N HIS A 524 4.40 -10.61 17.83
CA HIS A 524 4.52 -10.15 16.43
C HIS A 524 4.91 -11.26 15.44
N ALA A 525 4.38 -12.46 15.62
CA ALA A 525 4.53 -13.51 14.62
C ALA A 525 3.83 -13.15 13.29
N GLY A 526 2.78 -12.35 13.38
CA GLY A 526 2.04 -11.77 12.26
C GLY A 526 1.00 -12.70 11.66
N ALA A 527 -0.05 -12.14 11.06
CA ALA A 527 -1.17 -12.86 10.48
C ALA A 527 -1.62 -12.27 9.14
N THR A 528 -2.44 -13.01 8.41
CA THR A 528 -3.11 -12.50 7.21
C THR A 528 -4.55 -13.02 7.15
N TYR A 529 -5.46 -12.15 6.72
CA TYR A 529 -6.91 -12.38 6.71
C TYR A 529 -7.41 -12.31 5.27
N VAL A 530 -8.22 -13.28 4.87
CA VAL A 530 -8.87 -13.28 3.54
C VAL A 530 -10.33 -12.88 3.70
N PHE A 531 -10.78 -11.92 2.90
CA PHE A 531 -12.17 -11.48 2.81
C PHE A 531 -12.71 -11.67 1.39
N ASP A 532 -14.03 -11.81 1.32
CA ASP A 532 -14.84 -11.62 0.14
C ASP A 532 -15.65 -10.34 0.34
N LEU A 533 -15.58 -9.41 -0.62
CA LEU A 533 -16.38 -8.18 -0.60
C LEU A 533 -17.83 -8.42 -1.07
N GLY A 534 -18.15 -9.60 -1.59
CA GLY A 534 -19.47 -9.91 -2.14
C GLY A 534 -19.82 -9.14 -3.41
N ILE A 535 -18.88 -8.36 -3.96
CA ILE A 535 -18.96 -7.81 -5.31
C ILE A 535 -18.88 -9.01 -6.27
N ALA A 536 -19.84 -9.12 -7.19
CA ALA A 536 -19.72 -10.07 -8.28
C ALA A 536 -18.43 -9.76 -9.07
N THR A 537 -17.52 -10.72 -9.17
CA THR A 537 -16.36 -10.59 -10.06
C THR A 537 -16.88 -10.51 -11.49
N ALA A 538 -16.66 -9.40 -12.18
CA ALA A 538 -16.99 -9.29 -13.60
C ALA A 538 -16.31 -10.44 -14.36
N ILE A 539 -17.10 -11.42 -14.81
CA ILE A 539 -16.58 -12.58 -15.52
C ILE A 539 -16.39 -12.13 -16.97
N PRO A 540 -15.20 -12.24 -17.59
CA PRO A 540 -15.03 -11.79 -18.97
C PRO A 540 -15.96 -12.55 -19.92
N GLY A 541 -17.00 -11.89 -20.43
CA GLY A 541 -18.07 -12.53 -21.21
C GLY A 541 -19.45 -12.58 -20.53
N ASP A 542 -19.54 -12.37 -19.21
CA ASP A 542 -20.80 -12.04 -18.54
C ASP A 542 -21.11 -10.59 -18.90
N LEU A 543 -22.19 -10.41 -19.65
CA LEU A 543 -22.66 -9.13 -20.20
C LEU A 543 -23.98 -8.69 -19.57
N ASN A 544 -24.47 -9.45 -18.59
CA ASN A 544 -25.76 -9.23 -17.94
C ASN A 544 -25.67 -9.13 -16.41
N ASP A 545 -24.48 -9.35 -15.84
CA ASP A 545 -24.11 -9.29 -14.42
C ASP A 545 -24.86 -10.31 -13.53
N ASP A 546 -25.20 -11.50 -14.06
CA ASP A 546 -25.87 -12.57 -13.28
C ASP A 546 -24.92 -13.67 -12.75
N GLY A 547 -23.63 -13.63 -13.11
CA GLY A 547 -22.59 -14.48 -12.55
C GLY A 547 -22.36 -15.79 -13.31
N VAL A 548 -22.79 -15.88 -14.56
CA VAL A 548 -22.46 -16.94 -15.52
C VAL A 548 -22.14 -16.35 -16.89
N VAL A 549 -21.58 -17.16 -17.79
CA VAL A 549 -21.36 -16.80 -19.21
C VAL A 549 -22.14 -17.78 -20.08
N ASP A 550 -23.27 -17.33 -20.61
CA ASP A 550 -24.40 -18.16 -21.05
C ASP A 550 -24.97 -17.71 -22.43
N GLY A 551 -26.08 -18.31 -22.85
CA GLY A 551 -26.83 -17.94 -24.06
C GLY A 551 -27.46 -16.54 -24.02
N ASP A 552 -27.76 -15.98 -22.84
CA ASP A 552 -28.29 -14.63 -22.72
C ASP A 552 -27.18 -13.55 -22.85
N ASP A 553 -25.94 -13.82 -22.42
CA ASP A 553 -24.76 -12.98 -22.71
C ASP A 553 -24.38 -13.05 -24.18
N LEU A 554 -24.36 -14.25 -24.76
CA LEU A 554 -24.22 -14.43 -26.20
C LEU A 554 -25.32 -13.67 -26.97
N GLY A 555 -26.54 -13.62 -26.44
CA GLY A 555 -27.63 -12.80 -26.96
C GLY A 555 -27.33 -11.30 -26.89
N THR A 556 -26.66 -10.85 -25.83
CA THR A 556 -26.23 -9.47 -25.62
C THR A 556 -25.09 -9.06 -26.55
N LEU A 557 -24.05 -9.89 -26.68
CA LEU A 557 -22.94 -9.69 -27.63
C LEU A 557 -23.44 -9.65 -29.08
N LEU A 558 -24.25 -10.63 -29.49
CA LEU A 558 -24.86 -10.64 -30.82
C LEU A 558 -25.85 -9.47 -31.04
N GLY A 559 -26.31 -8.82 -29.97
CA GLY A 559 -27.11 -7.59 -30.01
C GLY A 559 -26.29 -6.32 -30.22
N GLN A 560 -25.00 -6.32 -29.86
CA GLN A 560 -24.06 -5.20 -30.02
C GLN A 560 -23.19 -5.30 -31.29
N TRP A 561 -23.23 -6.44 -32.00
CA TRP A 561 -22.37 -6.80 -33.14
C TRP A 561 -22.14 -5.71 -34.21
N GLY A 562 -20.87 -5.42 -34.49
CA GLY A 562 -20.39 -4.46 -35.50
C GLY A 562 -19.78 -3.18 -34.92
N ASP A 563 -19.56 -2.18 -35.78
CA ASP A 563 -18.94 -0.89 -35.45
C ASP A 563 -19.61 -0.23 -34.23
N CYS A 564 -18.91 -0.18 -33.10
CA CYS A 564 -19.39 0.37 -31.84
C CYS A 564 -18.18 0.81 -30.99
N ALA A 565 -18.17 2.06 -30.51
CA ALA A 565 -16.99 2.67 -29.89
C ALA A 565 -17.01 2.71 -28.35
N GLU A 566 -18.11 2.31 -27.73
CA GLU A 566 -18.34 2.30 -26.27
C GLU A 566 -19.38 1.19 -25.97
N CYS A 567 -18.93 -0.07 -25.87
CA CYS A 567 -19.79 -1.26 -25.74
C CYS A 567 -19.21 -2.22 -24.70
N SER A 568 -20.05 -2.86 -23.89
CA SER A 568 -19.58 -3.88 -22.95
C SER A 568 -19.11 -5.17 -23.64
N ALA A 569 -19.52 -5.41 -24.89
CA ALA A 569 -19.20 -6.62 -25.66
C ALA A 569 -18.04 -6.45 -26.65
N ASP A 570 -17.36 -5.31 -26.67
CA ASP A 570 -16.04 -5.16 -27.27
C ASP A 570 -15.02 -5.50 -26.17
N PHE A 571 -14.32 -6.63 -26.31
CA PHE A 571 -13.39 -7.14 -25.30
C PHE A 571 -11.93 -6.96 -25.72
N ASN A 572 -11.67 -6.36 -26.88
CA ASN A 572 -10.33 -6.11 -27.40
C ASN A 572 -10.01 -4.62 -27.64
N ASP A 573 -11.00 -3.75 -27.42
CA ASP A 573 -10.98 -2.29 -27.63
C ASP A 573 -10.62 -1.88 -29.07
N ASP A 574 -10.93 -2.70 -30.08
CA ASP A 574 -10.69 -2.38 -31.50
C ASP A 574 -11.80 -1.53 -32.16
N GLY A 575 -12.93 -1.38 -31.47
CA GLY A 575 -14.08 -0.54 -31.85
C GLY A 575 -15.14 -1.26 -32.67
N VAL A 576 -15.12 -2.60 -32.68
CA VAL A 576 -15.98 -3.46 -33.48
C VAL A 576 -16.27 -4.77 -32.74
N VAL A 577 -17.50 -4.97 -32.28
CA VAL A 577 -17.93 -6.25 -31.69
C VAL A 577 -17.98 -7.34 -32.79
N ASP A 578 -17.06 -8.31 -32.71
CA ASP A 578 -16.64 -9.17 -33.82
C ASP A 578 -16.50 -10.67 -33.40
N GLY A 579 -16.01 -11.52 -34.30
CA GLY A 579 -15.66 -12.92 -34.03
C GLY A 579 -14.54 -13.12 -33.00
N ASN A 580 -13.72 -12.10 -32.73
CA ASN A 580 -12.72 -12.12 -31.65
C ASN A 580 -13.38 -12.09 -30.27
N ASP A 581 -14.34 -11.18 -30.06
CA ASP A 581 -15.07 -10.99 -28.80
C ASP A 581 -16.00 -12.16 -28.50
N LEU A 582 -16.65 -12.67 -29.55
CA LEU A 582 -17.35 -13.95 -29.50
C LEU A 582 -16.40 -15.09 -29.09
N GLY A 583 -15.14 -15.04 -29.52
CA GLY A 583 -14.10 -15.98 -29.11
C GLY A 583 -13.75 -15.87 -27.62
N ALA A 584 -13.71 -14.65 -27.07
CA ALA A 584 -13.48 -14.40 -25.64
C ALA A 584 -14.67 -14.85 -24.78
N LEU A 585 -15.91 -14.51 -25.16
CA LEU A 585 -17.13 -14.96 -24.47
C LEU A 585 -17.25 -16.49 -24.48
N LEU A 586 -17.12 -17.12 -25.65
CA LEU A 586 -17.12 -18.59 -25.75
C LEU A 586 -15.94 -19.26 -25.04
N GLY A 587 -14.86 -18.51 -24.73
CA GLY A 587 -13.73 -18.97 -23.95
C GLY A 587 -14.00 -19.07 -22.44
N ASN A 588 -14.96 -18.29 -21.93
CA ASN A 588 -15.34 -18.22 -20.51
C ASN A 588 -16.68 -18.90 -20.19
N TRP A 589 -17.32 -19.53 -21.17
CA TRP A 589 -18.63 -20.16 -21.06
C TRP A 589 -18.76 -21.12 -19.86
N SER A 590 -19.84 -20.98 -19.08
CA SER A 590 -20.09 -21.68 -17.80
C SER A 590 -21.10 -22.84 -17.86
#